data_AF-A0A7W5BDR6-F1
#
_entry.id   AF-A0A7W5BDR6-F1
#
_cell.length_a   1.000
_cell.length_b   1.000
_cell.length_c   1.000
_cell.angle_alpha   90.00
_cell.angle_beta   90.00
_cell.angle_gamma   90.00
#
_symmetry.space_group_name_H-M   'P 1'
#
loop_
_entity.id
_entity.type
_entity.pdbx_description
1 polymer ?
#
loop_
_entity_poly.entity_id
_entity_poly.type
_entity_poly.pdbx_seq_one_letter_code
_entity_poly.pdbx_strand_id
1 'polypeptide(L)' 'MSAPSTRCTSPCWRSCALLLQAQDSAHAIFGATDEMKLRSSLTLFAAAAPDEALFAACLRHFFGGRPDPATLQRLS' A
#
# COMPACT_ATOMS: atom_id res chain seq x y z
N MET A 1 21.73 0.96 20.21
CA MET A 1 20.73 2.05 20.18
C MET A 1 20.89 2.74 18.84
N SER A 2 20.23 2.23 17.80
CA SER A 2 20.27 2.82 16.45
C SER A 2 18.92 3.46 16.21
N ALA A 3 18.91 4.78 16.09
CA ALA A 3 17.71 5.54 15.79
C ALA A 3 17.24 5.17 14.37
N PRO A 4 15.98 4.71 14.16
CA PRO A 4 15.45 4.59 12.82
C PRO A 4 15.08 5.97 12.30
N SER A 5 15.67 6.27 11.15
CA SER A 5 15.49 7.41 10.27
C SER A 5 14.10 8.06 10.39
N THR A 6 14.14 9.30 10.85
CA THR A 6 13.25 10.41 10.57
C THR A 6 12.08 10.10 9.64
N ARG A 7 10.95 9.77 10.28
CA ARG A 7 9.58 10.17 9.92
C ARG A 7 9.53 11.00 8.63
N CYS A 8 9.12 10.37 7.53
CA CYS A 8 8.48 11.14 6.49
C CYS A 8 7.31 11.93 7.17
N THR A 9 7.02 13.14 6.69
CA THR A 9 5.96 14.03 7.19
C THR A 9 4.92 14.29 6.09
N SER A 10 3.98 13.37 5.87
CA SER A 10 2.99 13.42 4.79
C SER A 10 1.69 12.72 5.24
N PRO A 11 0.49 13.24 4.92
CA PRO A 11 -0.78 12.70 5.42
C PRO A 11 -1.18 11.30 4.89
N CYS A 12 -0.41 10.68 3.99
CA CYS A 12 -0.83 9.47 3.26
C CYS A 12 -0.82 8.17 4.08
N TRP A 13 -0.03 8.05 5.16
CA TRP A 13 0.09 6.77 5.89
C TRP A 13 -1.10 6.47 6.80
N ARG A 14 -1.71 7.49 7.41
CA ARG A 14 -2.84 7.29 8.33
C ARG A 14 -4.02 6.62 7.64
N SER A 15 -4.23 6.91 6.36
CA SER A 15 -5.31 6.32 5.56
C SER A 15 -5.14 4.81 5.37
N CYS A 16 -3.91 4.32 5.19
CA CYS A 16 -3.66 2.88 5.04
C CYS A 16 -3.93 2.10 6.34
N ALA A 17 -3.67 2.69 7.50
CA ALA A 17 -4.05 2.09 8.79
C ALA A 17 -5.57 1.96 8.95
N LEU A 18 -6.33 2.96 8.50
CA LEU A 18 -7.79 2.91 8.47
C LEU A 18 -8.32 1.85 7.49
N LEU A 19 -7.64 1.67 6.34
CA LEU A 19 -8.01 0.66 5.37
C LEU A 19 -7.83 -0.78 5.92
N LEU A 20 -6.84 -1.03 6.78
CA LEU A 20 -6.70 -2.33 7.44
C LEU A 20 -7.83 -2.66 8.42
N GLN A 21 -8.60 -1.66 8.86
CA GLN A 21 -9.79 -1.87 9.69
C GLN A 21 -11.04 -2.16 8.85
N ALA A 22 -10.96 -2.00 7.52
CA ALA A 22 -12.08 -2.27 6.64
C ALA A 22 -12.25 -3.78 6.45
N GLN A 23 -13.46 -4.27 6.72
CA GLN A 23 -13.82 -5.69 6.52
C GLN A 23 -14.30 -5.97 5.08
N ASP A 24 -14.65 -4.92 4.35
CA ASP A 24 -15.09 -5.01 2.96
C ASP A 24 -13.92 -5.08 1.98
N SER A 25 -14.14 -5.76 0.86
CA SER A 25 -13.17 -5.86 -0.25
C SER A 25 -12.85 -4.47 -0.83
N ALA A 26 -11.64 -4.25 -1.34
CA ALA A 26 -11.25 -2.99 -1.98
C ALA A 26 -12.25 -2.56 -3.08
N HIS A 27 -12.78 -3.54 -3.82
CA HIS A 27 -13.83 -3.36 -4.81
C HIS A 27 -15.13 -2.76 -4.25
N ALA A 28 -15.52 -3.15 -3.03
CA ALA A 28 -16.75 -2.68 -2.40
C ALA A 28 -16.60 -1.27 -1.80
N ILE A 29 -15.37 -0.89 -1.41
CA ILE A 29 -15.08 0.41 -0.81
C ILE A 29 -14.83 1.49 -1.88
N PHE A 30 -14.15 1.14 -2.98
CA PHE A 30 -13.71 2.10 -3.99
C PHE A 30 -14.27 1.85 -5.41
N GLY A 31 -14.82 0.67 -5.69
CA GLY A 31 -15.22 0.26 -7.04
C GLY A 31 -14.06 -0.33 -7.88
N ALA A 32 -14.41 -0.92 -9.03
CA ALA A 32 -13.49 -1.70 -9.87
C ALA A 32 -12.26 -0.94 -10.39
N THR A 33 -12.46 0.32 -10.81
CA THR A 33 -11.39 1.14 -11.41
C THR A 33 -10.36 1.57 -10.37
N ASP A 34 -10.81 1.85 -9.15
CA ASP A 34 -9.94 2.30 -8.06
C ASP A 34 -9.21 1.14 -7.37
N GLU A 35 -9.74 -0.08 -7.44
CA GLU A 35 -9.03 -1.29 -6.99
C GLU A 35 -7.67 -1.45 -7.72
N MET A 36 -7.65 -1.28 -9.05
CA MET A 36 -6.41 -1.37 -9.84
C MET A 36 -5.41 -0.26 -9.46
N LYS A 37 -5.91 0.97 -9.28
CA LYS A 37 -5.07 2.11 -8.86
C LYS A 37 -4.53 1.94 -7.45
N LEU A 38 -5.34 1.38 -6.55
CA LEU A 38 -4.94 1.06 -5.18
C LEU A 38 -3.81 0.03 -5.18
N ARG A 39 -3.94 -1.06 -5.95
CA ARG A 39 -2.90 -2.09 -6.07
C ARG A 39 -1.59 -1.51 -6.60
N SER A 40 -1.67 -0.69 -7.66
CA SER A 40 -0.50 -0.01 -8.23
C SER A 40 0.16 0.93 -7.21
N SER A 41 -0.62 1.76 -6.53
CA SER A 41 -0.13 2.71 -5.53
C SER A 41 0.54 2.00 -4.36
N LEU A 42 -0.12 0.98 -3.80
CA LEU A 42 0.45 0.18 -2.70
C LEU A 42 1.75 -0.51 -3.11
N THR A 43 1.83 -1.00 -4.35
CA THR A 43 3.06 -1.61 -4.90
C THR A 43 4.19 -0.59 -5.03
N LEU A 44 3.88 0.60 -5.57
CA LEU A 44 4.83 1.70 -5.70
C LEU A 44 5.37 2.14 -4.33
N PHE A 45 4.48 2.36 -3.36
CA PHE A 45 4.88 2.82 -2.03
C PHE A 45 5.60 1.73 -1.22
N ALA A 46 5.21 0.46 -1.37
CA ALA A 46 5.94 -0.65 -0.76
C ALA A 46 7.37 -0.78 -1.31
N ALA A 47 7.57 -0.48 -2.60
CA ALA A 47 8.90 -0.47 -3.21
C ALA A 47 9.72 0.79 -2.84
N ALA A 48 9.07 1.96 -2.78
CA ALA A 48 9.73 3.24 -2.47
C ALA A 48 10.09 3.39 -0.98
N ALA A 49 9.34 2.75 -0.08
CA ALA A 49 9.54 2.78 1.37
C ALA A 49 9.50 1.34 1.94
N PRO A 50 10.54 0.52 1.71
CA PRO A 50 10.57 -0.87 2.16
C PRO A 50 10.55 -1.01 3.70
N ASP A 51 10.99 0.02 4.43
CA ASP A 51 10.92 0.06 5.90
C ASP A 51 9.49 0.29 6.44
N GLU A 52 8.54 0.69 5.59
CA GLU A 52 7.15 0.95 5.98
C GLU A 52 6.28 -0.29 5.70
N ALA A 53 6.18 -1.17 6.70
CA ALA A 53 5.44 -2.43 6.61
C ALA A 53 3.93 -2.26 6.37
N LEU A 54 3.38 -1.06 6.63
CA LEU A 54 1.96 -0.77 6.48
C LEU A 54 1.46 -0.97 5.05
N PHE A 55 2.24 -0.58 4.03
CA PHE A 55 1.84 -0.74 2.62
C PHE A 55 1.82 -2.21 2.20
N ALA A 56 2.81 -2.99 2.63
CA ALA A 56 2.83 -4.43 2.42
C ALA A 56 1.67 -5.13 3.15
N ALA A 57 1.30 -4.66 4.34
CA ALA A 57 0.14 -5.17 5.07
C ALA A 57 -1.18 -4.88 4.33
N CYS A 58 -1.38 -3.66 3.82
CA CYS A 58 -2.56 -3.31 3.01
C CYS A 58 -2.62 -4.15 1.72
N LEU A 59 -1.49 -4.33 1.04
CA LEU A 59 -1.40 -5.18 -0.15
C LEU A 59 -1.78 -6.64 0.18
N ARG A 60 -1.39 -7.13 1.36
CA ARG A 60 -1.79 -8.45 1.84
C ARG A 60 -3.29 -8.54 2.15
N HIS A 61 -3.85 -7.52 2.80
CA HIS A 61 -5.26 -7.48 3.18
C HIS A 61 -6.19 -7.45 1.97
N PHE A 62 -5.92 -6.58 0.99
CA PHE A 62 -6.81 -6.39 -0.16
C PHE A 62 -6.48 -7.27 -1.37
N PHE A 63 -5.20 -7.61 -1.58
CA PHE A 63 -4.74 -8.30 -2.80
C PHE A 63 -4.01 -9.62 -2.53
N GLY A 64 -4.08 -10.14 -1.30
CA GLY A 64 -3.38 -11.37 -0.90
C GLY A 64 -1.85 -11.28 -1.01
N GLY A 65 -1.31 -10.05 -1.04
CA GLY A 65 0.13 -9.80 -1.09
C GLY A 65 0.67 -9.81 -2.51
N ARG A 66 -0.19 -9.76 -3.53
CA ARG A 66 0.21 -9.77 -4.94
C ARG A 66 0.47 -8.35 -5.43
N PRO A 67 1.73 -7.93 -5.61
CA PRO A 67 2.04 -6.60 -6.15
C PRO A 67 1.56 -6.49 -7.59
N ASP A 68 1.36 -5.27 -8.06
CA ASP A 68 1.01 -5.00 -9.45
C ASP A 68 2.25 -5.20 -10.35
N PRO A 69 2.23 -6.18 -11.27
CA PRO A 69 3.40 -6.49 -12.10
C PRO A 69 3.74 -5.35 -13.06
N ALA A 70 2.76 -4.59 -13.55
CA ALA A 70 3.01 -3.46 -14.45
C ALA A 70 3.73 -2.32 -13.74
N THR A 71 3.43 -2.08 -12.45
CA THR A 71 4.18 -1.13 -11.62
C THR A 71 5.59 -1.61 -11.30
N LEU A 72 5.77 -2.89 -10.98
CA LEU A 72 7.12 -3.46 -10.77
C LEU A 72 7.99 -3.33 -12.02
N GLN A 73 7.44 -3.57 -13.21
CA GLN A 73 8.16 -3.41 -14.49
C GLN A 73 8.59 -1.96 -14.79
N ARG A 74 7.94 -0.95 -14.18
CA ARG A 74 8.36 0.45 -14.34
C ARG A 74 9.39 0.90 -13.31
N LEU A 75 9.60 0.10 -12.26
CA LEU A 75 10.57 0.35 -11.19
C LEU A 75 11.90 -0.38 -11.41
N SER A 76 11.92 -1.37 -12.31
CA SER A 76 13.14 -2.02 -12.82
C SER A 76 13.82 -1.17 -13.89
#